data_AF-A0A5Q4FJ70-F1
#
_entry.id   AF-A0A5Q4FJ70-F1
#
_cell.length_a   1.000
_cell.length_b   1.000
_cell.length_c   1.000
_cell.angle_alpha   90.00
_cell.angle_beta   90.00
_cell.angle_gamma   90.00
#
_symmetry.space_group_name_H-M   'P 1'
#
loop_
_entity.id
_entity.type
_entity.pdbx_description
1 polymer ?
#
loop_
_entity_poly.entity_id
_entity_poly.type
_entity_poly.pdbx_seq_one_letter_code
_entity_poly.pdbx_strand_id
1 'polypeptide(L)'
;MPDFSQLPNLEVLEIQFSNFDPAPFPEWVRNMGGSDGIQRLALHETNIQGEIPQWITELTAVDELKLGGTGMGMAMADFPNMSFLPALRRFRIWGGNFTGELPFWFGDMSSLERLWISHTDIGGELDGDIFNNLTALTLLKLRHNQFTGGLPAQIQAISGLDYLALEYNNMEIGDIPDWIGNNLTGLSKLYLAGSGVTGTIPSSMQNIESLTHIRLQDNPGLGGDLPSWIWDLDLNALDISYTGINVGEQIPSQLQNYPRMQKLGLAGLGLSGQIPSWLGDMPFQRTDGTRDWHPYISLADNNLTGPIPMSMGNLQTIDSLNLANNNLEGGIEMFRTLGSPAEGAYLLGALDVSGNQGLTGEIPADMMKFYRMRVLHFDDTGLCMPAGFDQFLDQILENGGRSSLTNRQMPFASVADASSAVFCAPASAHDDGSGLPYVFKLHDNYPNPFNPSTSIVYQIPADDMVRLTVYNVLGQRVATLVSERQTAGSHTVSFDASRLASGQYIYRLQAGSRVETRTMTLVK
;
A
#
# COMPACT_ATOMS: atom_id res chain seq x y z
N MET A 1 -16.36 -25.12 5.04
CA MET A 1 -15.34 -25.21 3.97
C MET A 1 -15.60 -26.47 3.14
N PRO A 2 -15.46 -26.45 1.80
CA PRO A 2 -15.56 -27.68 0.97
C PRO A 2 -14.44 -28.66 1.33
N ASP A 3 -14.71 -29.96 1.22
CA ASP A 3 -13.71 -31.02 1.38
C ASP A 3 -13.05 -31.31 0.02
N PHE A 4 -11.74 -31.07 -0.07
CA PHE A 4 -10.96 -31.29 -1.28
C PHE A 4 -10.14 -32.59 -1.25
N SER A 5 -10.26 -33.40 -0.18
CA SER A 5 -9.48 -34.64 0.01
C SER A 5 -9.72 -35.70 -1.06
N GLN A 6 -10.81 -35.56 -1.83
CA GLN A 6 -11.19 -36.48 -2.89
C GLN A 6 -10.52 -36.17 -4.24
N LEU A 7 -9.74 -35.10 -4.34
CA LEU A 7 -9.06 -34.72 -5.58
C LEU A 7 -7.76 -35.56 -5.75
N PRO A 8 -7.69 -36.47 -6.75
CA PRO A 8 -6.47 -37.23 -6.98
C PRO A 8 -5.36 -36.31 -7.54
N ASN A 9 -4.12 -36.51 -7.08
CA ASN A 9 -2.92 -35.79 -7.53
C ASN A 9 -2.88 -34.28 -7.17
N LEU A 10 -3.59 -33.86 -6.11
CA LEU A 10 -3.53 -32.47 -5.68
C LEU A 10 -2.18 -32.16 -5.00
N GLU A 11 -1.30 -31.43 -5.69
CA GLU A 11 0.02 -31.04 -5.16
C GLU A 11 0.01 -29.68 -4.44
N VAL A 12 -0.92 -28.79 -4.78
CA VAL A 12 -0.99 -27.42 -4.24
C VAL A 12 -2.41 -27.10 -3.80
N LEU A 13 -2.56 -26.72 -2.54
CA LEU A 13 -3.80 -26.19 -1.97
C LEU A 13 -3.53 -24.79 -1.44
N GLU A 14 -4.10 -23.79 -2.10
CA GLU A 14 -4.06 -22.41 -1.65
C GLU A 14 -5.47 -21.89 -1.42
N ILE A 15 -5.73 -21.46 -0.19
CA ILE A 15 -6.98 -20.88 0.25
C ILE A 15 -6.67 -19.49 0.79
N GLN A 16 -7.17 -18.46 0.09
CA GLN A 16 -6.94 -17.06 0.40
C GLN A 16 -8.21 -16.21 0.36
N PHE A 17 -8.22 -15.10 1.12
CA PHE A 17 -9.26 -14.06 1.11
C PHE A 17 -10.69 -14.59 1.15
N SER A 18 -10.91 -15.68 1.87
CA SER A 18 -12.20 -16.34 1.89
C SER A 18 -13.00 -15.85 3.08
N ASN A 19 -14.18 -15.29 2.82
CA ASN A 19 -15.14 -14.88 3.84
C ASN A 19 -15.88 -16.11 4.42
N PHE A 20 -15.14 -17.17 4.72
CA PHE A 20 -15.71 -18.31 5.43
C PHE A 20 -16.20 -17.83 6.80
N ASP A 21 -17.31 -18.40 7.25
CA ASP A 21 -17.66 -18.33 8.67
C ASP A 21 -16.45 -18.81 9.50
N PRO A 22 -16.24 -18.24 10.70
CA PRO A 22 -15.28 -18.76 11.66
C PRO A 22 -15.32 -20.29 11.74
N ALA A 23 -14.21 -20.94 11.40
CA ALA A 23 -14.13 -22.40 11.35
C ALA A 23 -12.78 -22.91 11.86
N PRO A 24 -12.72 -24.08 12.51
CA PRO A 24 -11.44 -24.66 12.91
C PRO A 24 -10.60 -25.04 11.68
N PHE A 25 -9.33 -25.38 11.93
CA PHE A 25 -8.45 -25.94 10.91
C PHE A 25 -9.14 -27.14 10.20
N PRO A 26 -9.16 -27.22 8.87
CA PRO A 26 -9.96 -28.24 8.19
C PRO A 26 -9.37 -29.64 8.35
N GLU A 27 -10.03 -30.50 9.13
CA GLU A 27 -9.59 -31.88 9.43
C GLU A 27 -9.34 -32.75 8.19
N TRP A 28 -10.10 -32.53 7.11
CA TRP A 28 -9.92 -33.31 5.87
C TRP A 28 -8.57 -33.06 5.18
N VAL A 29 -7.86 -31.97 5.50
CA VAL A 29 -6.49 -31.72 4.99
C VAL A 29 -5.54 -32.81 5.47
N ARG A 30 -5.78 -33.42 6.64
CA ARG A 30 -5.00 -34.56 7.14
C ARG A 30 -4.96 -35.73 6.15
N ASN A 31 -6.04 -35.94 5.40
CA ASN A 31 -6.12 -37.01 4.40
C ASN A 31 -5.28 -36.75 3.14
N MET A 32 -4.64 -35.57 3.04
CA MET A 32 -3.72 -35.19 1.96
C MET A 32 -2.24 -35.41 2.34
N GLY A 33 -1.97 -36.07 3.48
CA GLY A 33 -0.62 -36.36 3.94
C GLY A 33 0.07 -37.55 3.26
N GLY A 34 1.24 -37.92 3.76
CA GLY A 34 2.07 -39.00 3.20
C GLY A 34 3.08 -38.55 2.14
N SER A 35 3.89 -39.49 1.64
CA SER A 35 5.04 -39.22 0.75
C SER A 35 4.66 -38.76 -0.65
N ASP A 36 3.47 -39.14 -1.13
CA ASP A 36 2.90 -38.70 -2.41
C ASP A 36 1.77 -37.67 -2.18
N GLY A 37 1.74 -37.08 -0.97
CA GLY A 37 0.72 -36.13 -0.55
C GLY A 37 0.94 -34.72 -1.11
N ILE A 38 0.23 -33.77 -0.53
CA ILE A 38 0.32 -32.36 -0.91
C ILE A 38 1.74 -31.81 -0.71
N GLN A 39 2.23 -31.04 -1.69
CA GLN A 39 3.55 -30.43 -1.66
C GLN A 39 3.51 -28.99 -1.14
N ARG A 40 2.42 -28.25 -1.41
CA ARG A 40 2.27 -26.87 -0.94
C ARG A 40 0.92 -26.65 -0.29
N LEU A 41 0.95 -26.27 0.98
CA LEU A 41 -0.24 -25.91 1.75
C LEU A 41 -0.18 -24.43 2.11
N ALA A 42 -1.14 -23.66 1.62
CA ALA A 42 -1.27 -22.25 1.90
C ALA A 42 -2.67 -21.91 2.40
N LEU A 43 -2.79 -21.64 3.69
CA LEU A 43 -4.02 -21.22 4.35
C LEU A 43 -3.79 -19.82 4.90
N HIS A 44 -4.17 -18.80 4.14
CA HIS A 44 -3.83 -17.43 4.48
C HIS A 44 -4.92 -16.40 4.25
N GLU A 45 -4.99 -15.34 5.05
CA GLU A 45 -6.04 -14.32 4.92
C GLU A 45 -7.45 -14.95 4.95
N THR A 46 -7.60 -15.97 5.79
CA THR A 46 -8.84 -16.70 6.05
C THR A 46 -9.37 -16.40 7.45
N ASN A 47 -10.64 -16.72 7.68
CA ASN A 47 -11.27 -16.69 9.00
C ASN A 47 -11.15 -18.05 9.73
N ILE A 48 -10.14 -18.86 9.40
CA ILE A 48 -9.84 -20.09 10.14
C ILE A 48 -9.41 -19.68 11.55
N GLN A 49 -9.98 -20.33 12.56
CA GLN A 49 -9.77 -20.02 13.97
C GLN A 49 -9.12 -21.16 14.74
N GLY A 50 -8.44 -20.78 15.83
CA GLY A 50 -7.89 -21.71 16.81
C GLY A 50 -6.45 -22.13 16.55
N GLU A 51 -6.07 -23.21 17.20
CA GLU A 51 -4.72 -23.77 17.19
C GLU A 51 -4.42 -24.55 15.90
N ILE A 52 -3.14 -24.61 15.54
CA ILE A 52 -2.69 -25.45 14.43
C ILE A 52 -2.61 -26.89 14.94
N PRO A 53 -3.27 -27.85 14.27
CA PRO A 53 -3.35 -29.22 14.76
C PRO A 53 -2.00 -29.95 14.66
N GLN A 54 -1.69 -30.78 15.65
CA GLN A 54 -0.44 -31.56 15.69
C GLN A 54 -0.25 -32.50 14.49
N TRP A 55 -1.36 -33.01 13.91
CA TRP A 55 -1.33 -33.88 12.74
C TRP A 55 -0.79 -33.18 11.48
N ILE A 56 -0.62 -31.86 11.47
CA ILE A 56 -0.01 -31.15 10.34
C ILE A 56 1.40 -31.67 10.01
N THR A 57 2.08 -32.26 10.99
CA THR A 57 3.38 -32.94 10.84
C THR A 57 3.30 -34.27 10.07
N GLU A 58 2.10 -34.79 9.80
CA GLU A 58 1.86 -35.98 8.96
C GLU A 58 1.93 -35.65 7.45
N LEU A 59 1.97 -34.36 7.08
CA LEU A 59 2.04 -33.89 5.69
C LEU A 59 3.49 -33.95 5.16
N THR A 60 4.09 -35.14 5.17
CA THR A 60 5.54 -35.34 4.98
C THR A 60 6.11 -34.91 3.62
N ALA A 61 5.26 -34.77 2.60
CA ALA A 61 5.63 -34.26 1.28
C ALA A 61 5.64 -32.71 1.16
N VAL A 62 5.15 -31.98 2.18
CA VAL A 62 5.03 -30.52 2.11
C VAL A 62 6.40 -29.85 2.09
N ASP A 63 6.70 -29.17 0.98
CA ASP A 63 7.88 -28.35 0.79
C ASP A 63 7.65 -26.87 1.14
N GLU A 64 6.40 -26.42 1.10
CA GLU A 64 5.98 -25.04 1.38
C GLU A 64 4.73 -25.01 2.24
N LEU A 65 4.88 -24.47 3.45
CA LEU A 65 3.78 -24.26 4.40
C LEU A 65 3.60 -22.77 4.67
N LYS A 66 2.44 -22.25 4.30
CA LYS A 66 2.01 -20.86 4.53
C LYS A 66 0.79 -20.84 5.42
N LEU A 67 0.92 -20.26 6.60
CA LEU A 67 -0.17 -20.10 7.56
C LEU A 67 -0.35 -18.62 7.89
N GLY A 68 -1.58 -18.13 7.84
CA GLY A 68 -1.86 -16.76 8.23
C GLY A 68 -3.33 -16.40 8.23
N GLY A 69 -3.68 -15.35 8.94
CA GLY A 69 -5.07 -14.93 9.10
C GLY A 69 -5.33 -14.40 10.48
N THR A 70 -6.46 -13.73 10.66
CA THR A 70 -6.78 -13.03 11.91
C THR A 70 -7.33 -13.96 13.00
N GLY A 71 -7.71 -15.20 12.65
CA GLY A 71 -8.33 -16.15 13.57
C GLY A 71 -7.39 -17.23 14.15
N MET A 72 -6.26 -17.51 13.48
CA MET A 72 -5.29 -18.50 13.95
C MET A 72 -4.40 -17.91 15.04
N GLY A 73 -4.03 -18.72 16.02
CA GLY A 73 -3.09 -18.29 17.06
C GLY A 73 -2.82 -19.39 18.08
N MET A 74 -1.59 -19.43 18.57
CA MET A 74 -1.14 -20.29 19.66
C MET A 74 0.24 -19.83 20.14
N ALA A 75 0.64 -20.26 21.33
CA ALA A 75 2.02 -20.09 21.78
C ALA A 75 2.95 -20.97 20.94
N MET A 76 4.12 -20.47 20.58
CA MET A 76 5.12 -21.22 19.83
C MET A 76 5.62 -22.46 20.58
N ALA A 77 5.53 -22.48 21.92
CA ALA A 77 5.81 -23.67 22.73
C ALA A 77 4.87 -24.85 22.45
N ASP A 78 3.61 -24.58 22.08
CA ASP A 78 2.60 -25.58 21.74
C ASP A 78 2.52 -25.85 20.22
N PHE A 79 3.25 -25.05 19.43
CA PHE A 79 3.23 -25.13 17.97
C PHE A 79 3.80 -26.49 17.52
N PRO A 80 3.15 -27.17 16.55
CA PRO A 80 3.61 -28.48 16.08
C PRO A 80 5.06 -28.42 15.59
N ASN A 81 5.89 -29.37 16.03
CA ASN A 81 7.30 -29.37 15.68
C ASN A 81 7.50 -29.61 14.18
N MET A 82 7.83 -28.53 13.45
CA MET A 82 7.98 -28.57 11.99
C MET A 82 9.26 -29.27 11.54
N SER A 83 10.19 -29.61 12.44
CA SER A 83 11.36 -30.44 12.07
C SER A 83 10.97 -31.87 11.69
N PHE A 84 9.75 -32.31 12.00
CA PHE A 84 9.19 -33.58 11.54
C PHE A 84 8.68 -33.56 10.09
N LEU A 85 8.72 -32.41 9.40
CA LEU A 85 8.40 -32.30 7.98
C LEU A 85 9.68 -32.37 7.14
N PRO A 86 10.10 -33.55 6.63
CA PRO A 86 11.41 -33.74 6.02
C PRO A 86 11.58 -33.01 4.68
N ALA A 87 10.47 -32.76 3.97
CA ALA A 87 10.45 -32.05 2.70
C ALA A 87 10.42 -30.52 2.87
N LEU A 88 10.16 -29.99 4.07
CA LEU A 88 9.90 -28.57 4.25
C LEU A 88 11.14 -27.73 3.92
N ARG A 89 10.96 -26.77 3.01
CA ARG A 89 11.98 -25.81 2.57
C ARG A 89 11.56 -24.36 2.77
N ARG A 90 10.25 -24.09 2.70
CA ARG A 90 9.68 -22.74 2.75
C ARG A 90 8.62 -22.70 3.83
N PHE A 91 8.93 -22.03 4.92
CA PHE A 91 8.00 -21.90 6.03
C PHE A 91 7.63 -20.45 6.27
N ARG A 92 6.32 -20.17 6.27
CA ARG A 92 5.79 -18.83 6.44
C ARG A 92 4.61 -18.79 7.40
N ILE A 93 4.73 -17.93 8.41
CA ILE A 93 3.63 -17.54 9.30
C ILE A 93 3.46 -16.02 9.22
N TRP A 94 2.23 -15.52 9.09
CA TRP A 94 1.97 -14.09 9.28
C TRP A 94 0.58 -13.78 9.79
N GLY A 95 0.48 -12.66 10.53
CA GLY A 95 -0.78 -12.32 11.19
C GLY A 95 -1.15 -13.33 12.28
N GLY A 96 -2.33 -13.16 12.84
CA GLY A 96 -2.84 -14.05 13.88
C GLY A 96 -2.21 -13.79 15.25
N ASN A 97 -2.69 -14.52 16.25
CA ASN A 97 -2.27 -14.38 17.64
C ASN A 97 -1.19 -15.42 17.99
N PHE A 98 -0.12 -15.51 17.18
CA PHE A 98 1.03 -16.36 17.49
C PHE A 98 1.96 -15.62 18.44
N THR A 99 2.27 -16.24 19.58
CA THR A 99 3.01 -15.63 20.70
C THR A 99 4.15 -16.52 21.19
N GLY A 100 4.99 -16.03 22.10
CA GLY A 100 6.10 -16.79 22.69
C GLY A 100 7.38 -16.73 21.86
N GLU A 101 8.36 -17.57 22.18
CA GLU A 101 9.70 -17.56 21.59
C GLU A 101 9.84 -18.54 20.42
N LEU A 102 10.84 -18.35 19.55
CA LEU A 102 11.16 -19.35 18.54
C LEU A 102 11.57 -20.67 19.23
N PRO A 103 10.91 -21.80 18.94
CA PRO A 103 11.27 -23.06 19.56
C PRO A 103 12.62 -23.59 19.07
N PHE A 104 13.33 -24.31 19.94
CA PHE A 104 14.64 -24.89 19.65
C PHE A 104 14.67 -25.77 18.39
N TRP A 105 13.55 -26.42 18.05
CA TRP A 105 13.46 -27.32 16.91
C TRP A 105 13.62 -26.63 15.55
N PHE A 106 13.55 -25.30 15.48
CA PHE A 106 13.95 -24.57 14.28
C PHE A 106 15.39 -24.88 13.89
N GLY A 107 16.28 -25.06 14.88
CA GLY A 107 17.69 -25.44 14.65
C GLY A 107 17.88 -26.84 14.07
N ASP A 108 16.85 -27.69 14.08
CA ASP A 108 16.90 -29.03 13.48
C ASP A 108 16.49 -29.00 11.99
N MET A 109 15.95 -27.88 11.50
CA MET A 109 15.44 -27.73 10.13
C MET A 109 16.55 -27.41 9.12
N SER A 110 17.60 -28.23 9.08
CA SER A 110 18.82 -28.00 8.26
C SER A 110 18.59 -27.79 6.76
N SER A 111 17.46 -28.26 6.23
CA SER A 111 17.10 -28.07 4.83
C SER A 111 16.23 -26.83 4.56
N LEU A 112 15.89 -26.06 5.60
CA LEU A 112 15.03 -24.88 5.44
C LEU A 112 15.74 -23.80 4.61
N GLU A 113 15.12 -23.39 3.52
CA GLU A 113 15.64 -22.40 2.58
C GLU A 113 15.07 -21.01 2.82
N ARG A 114 13.82 -20.93 3.28
CA ARG A 114 13.11 -19.65 3.49
C ARG A 114 12.30 -19.69 4.76
N LEU A 115 12.64 -18.82 5.71
CA LEU A 115 11.89 -18.59 6.94
C LEU A 115 11.28 -17.20 6.92
N TRP A 116 9.95 -17.14 6.97
CA TRP A 116 9.22 -15.87 7.02
C TRP A 116 8.19 -15.87 8.15
N ILE A 117 8.50 -15.17 9.23
CA ILE A 117 7.60 -14.90 10.35
C ILE A 117 7.38 -13.39 10.42
N SER A 118 6.17 -12.89 10.22
CA SER A 118 5.95 -11.43 10.29
C SER A 118 4.56 -11.05 10.74
N HIS A 119 4.44 -9.91 11.43
CA HIS A 119 3.15 -9.38 11.91
C HIS A 119 2.49 -10.37 12.86
N THR A 120 3.26 -10.94 13.77
CA THR A 120 2.79 -11.77 14.88
C THR A 120 3.25 -11.16 16.20
N ASP A 121 2.90 -11.79 17.31
CA ASP A 121 3.34 -11.42 18.65
C ASP A 121 4.45 -12.36 19.16
N ILE A 122 5.16 -13.04 18.25
CA ILE A 122 6.33 -13.88 18.55
C ILE A 122 7.48 -12.97 18.97
N GLY A 123 8.20 -13.31 20.03
CA GLY A 123 9.26 -12.47 20.57
C GLY A 123 10.35 -13.25 21.27
N GLY A 124 10.94 -12.63 22.30
CA GLY A 124 12.13 -13.14 22.98
C GLY A 124 13.40 -12.89 22.19
N GLU A 125 14.52 -13.34 22.73
CA GLU A 125 15.81 -13.24 22.04
C GLU A 125 15.88 -14.24 20.89
N LEU A 126 16.59 -13.85 19.82
CA LEU A 126 16.96 -14.79 18.76
C LEU A 126 18.10 -15.67 19.27
N ASP A 127 17.75 -16.80 19.90
CA ASP A 127 18.73 -17.78 20.38
C ASP A 127 19.65 -18.21 19.22
N GLY A 128 20.95 -17.98 19.40
CA GLY A 128 21.96 -18.27 18.40
C GLY A 128 21.99 -19.75 18.00
N ASP A 129 21.62 -20.66 18.91
CA ASP A 129 21.67 -22.09 18.64
C ASP A 129 20.71 -22.53 17.52
N ILE A 130 19.63 -21.78 17.30
CA ILE A 130 18.68 -21.99 16.20
C ILE A 130 19.37 -21.84 14.83
N PHE A 131 20.38 -20.97 14.72
CA PHE A 131 20.99 -20.62 13.44
C PHE A 131 22.21 -21.49 13.09
N ASN A 132 22.69 -22.34 14.01
CA ASN A 132 23.91 -23.15 13.82
C ASN A 132 23.84 -24.08 12.60
N ASN A 133 22.67 -24.63 12.29
CA ASN A 133 22.51 -25.67 11.26
C ASN A 133 21.69 -25.22 10.04
N LEU A 134 21.18 -23.98 10.02
CA LEU A 134 20.34 -23.45 8.94
C LEU A 134 21.15 -23.02 7.70
N THR A 135 22.11 -23.86 7.29
CA THR A 135 23.08 -23.53 6.23
C THR A 135 22.47 -23.46 4.82
N ALA A 136 21.27 -24.03 4.62
CA ALA A 136 20.51 -23.91 3.38
C ALA A 136 19.69 -22.61 3.27
N LEU A 137 19.63 -21.81 4.35
CA LEU A 137 18.75 -20.66 4.43
C LEU A 137 19.24 -19.53 3.49
N THR A 138 18.32 -19.06 2.65
CA THR A 138 18.53 -17.96 1.70
C THR A 138 17.71 -16.72 2.07
N LEU A 139 16.63 -16.90 2.84
CA LEU A 139 15.75 -15.82 3.27
C LEU A 139 15.38 -15.97 4.74
N LEU A 140 15.70 -14.94 5.52
CA LEU A 140 15.29 -14.78 6.91
C LEU A 140 14.50 -13.47 7.05
N LYS A 141 13.18 -13.59 7.25
CA LYS A 141 12.27 -12.45 7.44
C LYS A 141 11.54 -12.58 8.76
N LEU A 142 11.88 -11.72 9.72
CA LEU A 142 11.31 -11.68 11.06
C LEU A 142 10.69 -10.31 11.42
N ARG A 143 10.25 -9.53 10.43
CA ARG A 143 9.79 -8.15 10.66
C ARG A 143 8.43 -8.02 11.35
N HIS A 144 8.22 -6.91 12.05
CA HIS A 144 6.98 -6.60 12.78
C HIS A 144 6.58 -7.74 13.71
N ASN A 145 7.47 -8.14 14.62
CA ASN A 145 7.14 -9.03 15.72
C ASN A 145 7.63 -8.39 17.04
N GLN A 146 7.82 -9.18 18.09
CA GLN A 146 8.24 -8.74 19.42
C GLN A 146 9.66 -9.22 19.79
N PHE A 147 10.52 -9.50 18.80
CA PHE A 147 11.88 -9.99 19.06
C PHE A 147 12.71 -8.95 19.83
N THR A 148 13.52 -9.41 20.78
CA THR A 148 14.38 -8.57 21.64
C THR A 148 15.86 -8.95 21.49
N GLY A 149 16.74 -8.19 22.15
CA GLY A 149 18.18 -8.46 22.17
C GLY A 149 18.88 -8.10 20.86
N GLY A 150 20.12 -8.57 20.70
CA GLY A 150 20.98 -8.28 19.57
C GLY A 150 20.88 -9.29 18.43
N LEU A 151 21.69 -9.08 17.39
CA LEU A 151 21.80 -10.02 16.26
C LEU A 151 22.74 -11.19 16.62
N PRO A 152 22.27 -12.45 16.63
CA PRO A 152 23.12 -13.59 17.00
C PRO A 152 24.22 -13.80 15.96
N ALA A 153 25.47 -13.88 16.42
CA ALA A 153 26.65 -14.04 15.56
C ALA A 153 26.62 -15.34 14.74
N GLN A 154 25.85 -16.35 15.16
CA GLN A 154 25.68 -17.63 14.47
C GLN A 154 25.08 -17.46 13.05
N ILE A 155 24.35 -16.36 12.79
CA ILE A 155 23.87 -16.02 11.45
C ILE A 155 25.02 -15.88 10.45
N GLN A 156 26.24 -15.53 10.89
CA GLN A 156 27.43 -15.47 10.02
C GLN A 156 27.78 -16.80 9.32
N ALA A 157 27.27 -17.94 9.82
CA ALA A 157 27.47 -19.26 9.23
C ALA A 157 26.56 -19.51 8.01
N ILE A 158 25.51 -18.69 7.83
CA ILE A 158 24.53 -18.81 6.74
C ILE A 158 25.03 -18.02 5.52
N SER A 159 26.15 -18.45 4.94
CA SER A 159 26.80 -17.72 3.83
C SER A 159 25.95 -17.64 2.55
N GLY A 160 24.91 -18.48 2.43
CA GLY A 160 23.93 -18.44 1.33
C GLY A 160 22.80 -17.42 1.51
N LEU A 161 22.80 -16.63 2.59
CA LEU A 161 21.72 -15.69 2.88
C LEU A 161 21.69 -14.56 1.85
N ASP A 162 20.56 -14.45 1.14
CA ASP A 162 20.27 -13.43 0.14
C ASP A 162 19.43 -12.28 0.73
N TYR A 163 18.57 -12.59 1.71
CA TYR A 163 17.64 -11.64 2.28
C TYR A 163 17.58 -11.74 3.81
N LEU A 164 18.05 -10.70 4.50
CA LEU A 164 17.90 -10.49 5.93
C LEU A 164 16.94 -9.33 6.23
N ALA A 165 15.86 -9.60 6.96
CA ALA A 165 14.84 -8.60 7.32
C ALA A 165 14.39 -8.75 8.77
N LEU A 166 14.70 -7.77 9.61
CA LEU A 166 14.41 -7.76 11.05
C LEU A 166 13.64 -6.49 11.48
N GLU A 167 13.04 -5.78 10.52
CA GLU A 167 12.49 -4.44 10.76
C GLU A 167 11.39 -4.42 11.84
N TYR A 168 11.32 -3.35 12.61
CA TYR A 168 10.25 -3.06 13.57
C TYR A 168 10.02 -4.22 14.55
N ASN A 169 11.07 -4.55 15.29
CA ASN A 169 11.02 -5.41 16.47
C ASN A 169 11.49 -4.61 17.68
N ASN A 170 11.42 -5.20 18.87
CA ASN A 170 11.92 -4.61 20.12
C ASN A 170 13.43 -4.93 20.31
N MET A 171 14.18 -5.04 19.22
CA MET A 171 15.59 -5.42 19.21
C MET A 171 16.49 -4.24 19.59
N GLU A 172 17.65 -4.57 20.14
CA GLU A 172 18.75 -3.66 20.41
C GLU A 172 19.99 -4.20 19.68
N ILE A 173 19.98 -4.14 18.34
CA ILE A 173 21.08 -4.67 17.51
C ILE A 173 22.41 -4.02 17.91
N GLY A 174 22.39 -2.74 18.27
CA GLY A 174 23.61 -1.95 18.45
C GLY A 174 24.27 -1.73 17.09
N ASP A 175 25.60 -1.81 17.05
CA ASP A 175 26.34 -1.61 15.81
C ASP A 175 26.07 -2.74 14.80
N ILE A 176 25.95 -2.37 13.52
CA ILE A 176 25.88 -3.35 12.42
C ILE A 176 27.19 -4.18 12.44
N PRO A 177 27.15 -5.49 12.71
CA PRO A 177 28.38 -6.26 12.88
C PRO A 177 29.17 -6.43 11.58
N ASP A 178 30.51 -6.39 11.68
CA ASP A 178 31.40 -6.54 10.52
C ASP A 178 31.25 -7.87 9.77
N TRP A 179 30.77 -8.92 10.45
CA TRP A 179 30.53 -10.21 9.81
C TRP A 179 29.40 -10.15 8.78
N ILE A 180 28.51 -9.15 8.80
CA ILE A 180 27.54 -8.95 7.71
C ILE A 180 28.30 -8.72 6.40
N GLY A 181 29.29 -7.83 6.41
CA GLY A 181 30.15 -7.56 5.26
C GLY A 181 31.17 -8.66 4.96
N ASN A 182 31.71 -9.31 5.99
CA ASN A 182 32.79 -10.29 5.81
C ASN A 182 32.29 -11.70 5.45
N ASN A 183 31.09 -12.08 5.88
CA ASN A 183 30.58 -13.45 5.76
C ASN A 183 29.35 -13.57 4.86
N LEU A 184 28.49 -12.55 4.79
CA LEU A 184 27.24 -12.57 4.00
C LEU A 184 27.40 -11.82 2.67
N THR A 185 28.47 -12.11 1.93
CA THR A 185 28.81 -11.39 0.68
C THR A 185 27.81 -11.62 -0.47
N GLY A 186 26.95 -12.62 -0.35
CA GLY A 186 25.84 -12.89 -1.29
C GLY A 186 24.52 -12.16 -0.97
N LEU A 187 24.48 -11.33 0.08
CA LEU A 187 23.27 -10.67 0.53
C LEU A 187 22.81 -9.58 -0.45
N SER A 188 21.60 -9.71 -1.01
CA SER A 188 21.04 -8.67 -1.88
C SER A 188 20.13 -7.67 -1.17
N LYS A 189 19.57 -8.04 0.00
CA LYS A 189 18.59 -7.23 0.75
C LYS A 189 18.89 -7.24 2.25
N LEU A 190 19.15 -6.06 2.79
CA LEU A 190 19.38 -5.84 4.22
C LEU A 190 18.38 -4.82 4.77
N TYR A 191 17.39 -5.30 5.53
CA TYR A 191 16.37 -4.46 6.16
C TYR A 191 16.46 -4.56 7.68
N LEU A 192 16.88 -3.46 8.33
CA LEU A 192 17.04 -3.35 9.78
C LEU A 192 16.32 -2.11 10.34
N ALA A 193 15.28 -1.63 9.64
CA ALA A 193 14.57 -0.42 10.01
C ALA A 193 13.91 -0.53 11.40
N GLY A 194 14.08 0.46 12.26
CA GLY A 194 13.48 0.45 13.61
C GLY A 194 13.83 -0.78 14.44
N SER A 195 15.09 -1.22 14.41
CA SER A 195 15.58 -2.43 15.11
C SER A 195 16.67 -2.12 16.13
N GLY A 196 16.74 -0.87 16.61
CA GLY A 196 17.71 -0.43 17.62
C GLY A 196 19.16 -0.43 17.11
N VAL A 197 19.36 -0.14 15.81
CA VAL A 197 20.70 -0.05 15.21
C VAL A 197 21.38 1.26 15.63
N THR A 198 22.66 1.17 15.98
CA THR A 198 23.51 2.29 16.39
C THR A 198 24.82 2.34 15.58
N GLY A 199 25.67 3.32 15.89
CA GLY A 199 27.03 3.37 15.37
C GLY A 199 27.09 3.90 13.95
N THR A 200 27.75 3.17 13.04
CA THR A 200 27.96 3.58 11.64
C THR A 200 27.75 2.41 10.69
N ILE A 201 27.56 2.68 9.39
CA ILE A 201 27.60 1.63 8.37
C ILE A 201 29.05 1.12 8.24
N PRO A 202 29.34 -0.15 8.57
CA PRO A 202 30.71 -0.64 8.63
C PRO A 202 31.34 -0.75 7.24
N SER A 203 32.64 -0.47 7.16
CA SER A 203 33.40 -0.53 5.90
C SER A 203 33.41 -1.92 5.24
N SER A 204 33.26 -2.98 6.04
CA SER A 204 33.18 -4.36 5.55
C SER A 204 32.00 -4.60 4.60
N MET A 205 30.92 -3.80 4.68
CA MET A 205 29.76 -3.93 3.78
C MET A 205 30.08 -3.59 2.32
N GLN A 206 31.21 -2.93 2.04
CA GLN A 206 31.70 -2.75 0.66
C GLN A 206 31.94 -4.08 -0.08
N ASN A 207 32.14 -5.18 0.67
CA ASN A 207 32.37 -6.50 0.10
C ASN A 207 31.08 -7.18 -0.42
N ILE A 208 29.90 -6.60 -0.15
CA ILE A 208 28.61 -7.15 -0.56
C ILE A 208 28.16 -6.50 -1.86
N GLU A 209 28.88 -6.79 -2.95
CA GLU A 209 28.61 -6.22 -4.29
C GLU A 209 27.21 -6.58 -4.84
N SER A 210 26.55 -7.58 -4.24
CA SER A 210 25.20 -8.02 -4.59
C SER A 210 24.08 -7.18 -3.95
N LEU A 211 24.40 -6.26 -3.02
CA LEU A 211 23.39 -5.42 -2.36
C LEU A 211 22.65 -4.53 -3.36
N THR A 212 21.33 -4.70 -3.39
CA THR A 212 20.42 -3.88 -4.19
C THR A 212 19.42 -3.13 -3.32
N HIS A 213 19.21 -3.56 -2.08
CA HIS A 213 18.29 -2.88 -1.17
C HIS A 213 18.88 -2.73 0.23
N ILE A 214 18.96 -1.48 0.68
CA ILE A 214 19.42 -1.09 2.01
C ILE A 214 18.29 -0.28 2.66
N ARG A 215 17.73 -0.79 3.76
CA ARG A 215 16.69 -0.11 4.54
C ARG A 215 17.06 -0.08 6.01
N LEU A 216 17.44 1.09 6.49
CA LEU A 216 17.98 1.34 7.82
C LEU A 216 17.22 2.45 8.54
N GLN A 217 16.08 2.89 8.01
CA GLN A 217 15.32 4.00 8.56
C GLN A 217 14.85 3.77 10.00
N ASP A 218 14.46 4.84 10.69
CA ASP A 218 13.95 4.80 12.07
C ASP A 218 14.97 4.24 13.08
N ASN A 219 16.27 4.41 12.80
CA ASN A 219 17.36 4.09 13.71
C ASN A 219 18.14 5.38 14.06
N PRO A 220 17.64 6.20 15.01
CA PRO A 220 18.23 7.51 15.30
C PRO A 220 19.66 7.41 15.89
N GLY A 221 20.05 6.26 16.43
CA GLY A 221 21.40 6.01 16.93
C GLY A 221 22.43 5.65 15.85
N LEU A 222 22.00 5.36 14.62
CA LEU A 222 22.86 5.07 13.48
C LEU A 222 23.26 6.39 12.81
N GLY A 223 24.56 6.68 12.73
CA GLY A 223 25.08 7.89 12.11
C GLY A 223 26.41 7.72 11.41
N GLY A 224 27.25 8.76 11.44
CA GLY A 224 28.46 8.85 10.62
C GLY A 224 28.16 9.25 9.18
N ASP A 225 29.21 9.39 8.37
CA ASP A 225 29.04 9.75 6.97
C ASP A 225 28.52 8.56 6.15
N LEU A 226 27.64 8.83 5.19
CA LEU A 226 27.21 7.84 4.20
C LEU A 226 28.45 7.34 3.42
N PRO A 227 28.81 6.05 3.50
CA PRO A 227 30.03 5.58 2.85
C PRO A 227 29.96 5.69 1.32
N SER A 228 31.06 6.14 0.71
CA SER A 228 31.11 6.40 -0.74
C SER A 228 30.87 5.15 -1.60
N TRP A 229 31.23 3.96 -1.13
CA TRP A 229 31.04 2.70 -1.84
C TRP A 229 29.57 2.34 -2.06
N ILE A 230 28.63 2.96 -1.33
CA ILE A 230 27.19 2.82 -1.60
C ILE A 230 26.87 3.26 -3.03
N TRP A 231 27.65 4.22 -3.56
CA TRP A 231 27.48 4.74 -4.90
C TRP A 231 27.94 3.79 -6.02
N ASP A 232 28.66 2.72 -5.67
CA ASP A 232 29.16 1.72 -6.61
C ASP A 232 28.19 0.53 -6.79
N LEU A 233 27.15 0.45 -5.95
CA LEU A 233 26.11 -0.61 -5.99
C LEU A 233 25.03 -0.32 -7.04
N ASP A 234 24.37 -1.35 -7.60
CA ASP A 234 23.16 -1.23 -8.45
C ASP A 234 21.89 -1.18 -7.57
N LEU A 235 21.70 -0.06 -6.85
CA LEU A 235 20.63 0.08 -5.87
C LEU A 235 19.25 0.22 -6.51
N ASN A 236 18.32 -0.60 -6.02
CA ASN A 236 16.89 -0.49 -6.24
C ASN A 236 16.17 0.17 -5.06
N ALA A 237 16.73 0.11 -3.86
CA ALA A 237 16.15 0.75 -2.69
C ALA A 237 17.23 1.25 -1.74
N LEU A 238 17.15 2.53 -1.39
CA LEU A 238 17.89 3.15 -0.30
C LEU A 238 16.91 3.90 0.59
N ASP A 239 16.75 3.45 1.83
CA ASP A 239 16.02 4.20 2.84
C ASP A 239 16.85 4.29 4.12
N ILE A 240 17.24 5.52 4.45
CA ILE A 240 18.01 5.89 5.63
C ILE A 240 17.30 6.99 6.41
N SER A 241 15.98 7.15 6.19
CA SER A 241 15.18 8.19 6.82
C SER A 241 15.26 8.14 8.35
N TYR A 242 15.25 9.29 9.01
CA TYR A 242 15.28 9.40 10.48
C TYR A 242 16.45 8.64 11.15
N THR A 243 17.59 8.61 10.46
CA THR A 243 18.89 8.22 11.02
C THR A 243 19.72 9.47 11.29
N GLY A 244 20.82 9.32 12.02
CA GLY A 244 21.87 10.34 12.15
C GLY A 244 22.92 10.28 11.03
N ILE A 245 22.65 9.60 9.91
CA ILE A 245 23.62 9.47 8.80
C ILE A 245 23.76 10.81 8.09
N ASN A 246 25.02 11.26 7.97
CA ASN A 246 25.36 12.47 7.23
C ASN A 246 25.50 12.15 5.73
N VAL A 247 24.61 12.72 4.92
CA VAL A 247 24.62 12.63 3.45
C VAL A 247 25.14 13.91 2.79
N GLY A 248 25.58 14.89 3.58
CA GLY A 248 25.84 16.26 3.15
C GLY A 248 24.60 17.16 3.22
N GLU A 249 24.74 18.41 2.79
CA GLU A 249 23.68 19.42 2.89
C GLU A 249 22.59 19.30 1.83
N GLN A 250 22.84 18.61 0.72
CA GLN A 250 21.95 18.56 -0.45
C GLN A 250 21.65 17.11 -0.83
N ILE A 251 20.54 16.91 -1.55
CA ILE A 251 20.19 15.60 -2.11
C ILE A 251 21.38 15.10 -2.97
N PRO A 252 21.96 13.91 -2.67
CA PRO A 252 23.16 13.44 -3.36
C PRO A 252 22.97 13.31 -4.87
N SER A 253 23.79 14.04 -5.64
CA SER A 253 23.72 14.06 -7.10
C SER A 253 23.96 12.70 -7.76
N GLN A 254 24.67 11.80 -7.07
CA GLN A 254 24.97 10.44 -7.48
C GLN A 254 23.70 9.61 -7.73
N LEU A 255 22.59 9.98 -7.09
CA LEU A 255 21.27 9.36 -7.31
C LEU A 255 20.83 9.41 -8.78
N GLN A 256 21.32 10.37 -9.57
CA GLN A 256 21.06 10.47 -11.02
C GLN A 256 21.49 9.20 -11.79
N ASN A 257 22.44 8.43 -11.25
CA ASN A 257 23.01 7.27 -11.92
C ASN A 257 22.25 5.96 -11.63
N TYR A 258 21.07 6.00 -11.01
CA TYR A 258 20.33 4.81 -10.58
C TYR A 258 19.05 4.58 -11.41
N PRO A 259 19.17 3.91 -12.58
CA PRO A 259 18.05 3.75 -13.51
C PRO A 259 17.00 2.71 -13.06
N ARG A 260 17.18 2.09 -11.91
CA ARG A 260 16.28 1.06 -11.36
C ARG A 260 15.78 1.40 -9.96
N MET A 261 16.02 2.62 -9.49
CA MET A 261 15.58 3.05 -8.18
C MET A 261 14.06 2.88 -8.07
N GLN A 262 13.63 2.28 -6.97
CA GLN A 262 12.23 2.06 -6.64
C GLN A 262 11.88 2.79 -5.35
N LYS A 263 12.81 2.84 -4.39
CA LYS A 263 12.55 3.37 -3.06
C LYS A 263 13.68 4.28 -2.64
N LEU A 264 13.35 5.54 -2.40
CA LEU A 264 14.29 6.54 -1.95
C LEU A 264 13.72 7.21 -0.70
N GLY A 265 14.30 6.91 0.45
CA GLY A 265 13.96 7.54 1.72
C GLY A 265 15.14 8.32 2.28
N LEU A 266 15.00 9.64 2.32
CA LEU A 266 15.96 10.60 2.86
C LEU A 266 15.28 11.58 3.83
N ALA A 267 14.20 11.16 4.48
CA ALA A 267 13.47 12.04 5.41
C ALA A 267 14.26 12.25 6.71
N GLY A 268 14.14 13.41 7.34
CA GLY A 268 14.75 13.66 8.66
C GLY A 268 16.28 13.73 8.67
N LEU A 269 16.94 13.98 7.52
CA LEU A 269 18.40 13.99 7.41
C LEU A 269 19.01 15.40 7.49
N GLY A 270 18.18 16.44 7.62
CA GLY A 270 18.63 17.84 7.62
C GLY A 270 19.04 18.38 6.25
N LEU A 271 18.57 17.75 5.17
CA LEU A 271 18.81 18.19 3.79
C LEU A 271 18.27 19.61 3.56
N SER A 272 18.93 20.38 2.71
CA SER A 272 18.62 21.77 2.41
C SER A 272 18.78 22.08 0.92
N GLY A 273 18.44 23.30 0.52
CA GLY A 273 18.44 23.71 -0.88
C GLY A 273 17.20 23.20 -1.62
N GLN A 274 17.23 23.28 -2.95
CA GLN A 274 16.08 22.94 -3.78
C GLN A 274 16.01 21.44 -4.10
N ILE A 275 14.80 20.91 -4.28
CA ILE A 275 14.61 19.61 -4.92
C ILE A 275 15.13 19.70 -6.36
N PRO A 276 16.13 18.91 -6.76
CA PRO A 276 16.67 19.01 -8.11
C PRO A 276 15.71 18.49 -9.17
N SER A 277 15.69 19.13 -10.34
CA SER A 277 14.79 18.73 -11.43
C SER A 277 15.06 17.32 -11.96
N TRP A 278 16.32 16.88 -11.96
CA TRP A 278 16.71 15.54 -12.41
C TRP A 278 16.05 14.41 -11.61
N LEU A 279 15.59 14.68 -10.38
CA LEU A 279 14.89 13.68 -9.55
C LEU A 279 13.59 13.22 -10.23
N GLY A 280 12.92 14.15 -10.90
CA GLY A 280 11.70 13.87 -11.66
C GLY A 280 11.93 13.04 -12.93
N ASP A 281 13.15 13.09 -13.47
CA ASP A 281 13.53 12.38 -14.70
C ASP A 281 14.11 10.98 -14.43
N MET A 282 14.20 10.57 -13.15
CA MET A 282 14.69 9.24 -12.79
C MET A 282 13.70 8.15 -13.25
N PRO A 283 14.16 7.09 -13.93
CA PRO A 283 13.30 6.03 -14.44
C PRO A 283 12.92 5.05 -13.33
N PHE A 284 12.00 5.46 -12.45
CA PHE A 284 11.44 4.56 -11.44
C PHE A 284 10.71 3.42 -12.15
N GLN A 285 11.09 2.17 -11.88
CA GLN A 285 10.45 1.00 -12.49
C GLN A 285 9.57 0.26 -11.49
N ARG A 286 8.32 0.00 -11.89
CA ARG A 286 7.43 -0.91 -11.17
C ARG A 286 7.77 -2.34 -11.59
N THR A 287 8.36 -3.14 -10.70
CA THR A 287 8.55 -4.58 -10.96
C THR A 287 7.39 -5.38 -10.35
N ASP A 288 6.82 -6.27 -11.15
CA ASP A 288 5.81 -7.25 -10.77
C ASP A 288 6.49 -8.40 -10.01
N GLY A 289 6.05 -8.77 -8.80
CA GLY A 289 6.78 -9.82 -8.05
C GLY A 289 6.44 -10.10 -6.58
N THR A 290 6.64 -9.16 -5.64
CA THR A 290 6.32 -9.36 -4.22
C THR A 290 5.71 -8.11 -3.53
N ARG A 291 4.72 -8.28 -2.64
CA ARG A 291 3.92 -7.29 -1.85
C ARG A 291 4.60 -6.01 -1.25
N ASP A 292 5.86 -5.71 -1.51
CA ASP A 292 6.58 -4.46 -1.18
C ASP A 292 6.59 -3.46 -2.38
N TRP A 293 5.59 -3.52 -3.26
CA TRP A 293 5.55 -3.12 -4.69
C TRP A 293 5.48 -1.64 -5.09
N HIS A 294 5.43 -0.71 -4.15
CA HIS A 294 5.09 0.67 -4.48
C HIS A 294 6.34 1.54 -4.50
N PRO A 295 6.69 2.11 -5.68
CA PRO A 295 7.77 3.06 -5.75
C PRO A 295 7.43 4.27 -4.88
N TYR A 296 8.38 4.68 -4.04
CA TYR A 296 8.20 5.88 -3.22
C TYR A 296 9.46 6.73 -3.13
N ILE A 297 9.21 8.02 -2.93
CA ILE A 297 10.21 9.01 -2.57
C ILE A 297 9.73 9.66 -1.28
N SER A 298 10.57 9.68 -0.25
CA SER A 298 10.35 10.45 0.97
C SER A 298 11.51 11.42 1.19
N LEU A 299 11.20 12.71 1.17
CA LEU A 299 12.09 13.82 1.51
C LEU A 299 11.54 14.62 2.70
N ALA A 300 10.61 14.04 3.45
CA ALA A 300 9.93 14.70 4.56
C ALA A 300 10.89 15.18 5.66
N ASP A 301 10.44 16.12 6.49
CA ASP A 301 11.15 16.55 7.69
C ASP A 301 12.60 17.00 7.39
N ASN A 302 12.75 17.83 6.36
CA ASN A 302 14.03 18.41 5.96
C ASN A 302 13.90 19.95 5.87
N ASN A 303 14.98 20.62 5.47
CA ASN A 303 15.04 22.06 5.26
C ASN A 303 15.00 22.43 3.77
N LEU A 304 14.35 21.64 2.93
CA LEU A 304 14.30 21.89 1.48
C LEU A 304 13.50 23.16 1.17
N THR A 305 13.95 23.94 0.19
CA THR A 305 13.38 25.25 -0.18
C THR A 305 13.00 25.30 -1.66
N GLY A 306 12.31 26.38 -2.05
CA GLY A 306 11.94 26.64 -3.44
C GLY A 306 10.77 25.77 -3.92
N PRO A 307 10.47 25.80 -5.23
CA PRO A 307 9.31 25.12 -5.76
C PRO A 307 9.50 23.61 -5.89
N ILE A 308 8.40 22.87 -5.83
CA ILE A 308 8.37 21.47 -6.27
C ILE A 308 8.57 21.46 -7.80
N PRO A 309 9.64 20.84 -8.33
CA PRO A 309 9.94 20.91 -9.76
C PRO A 309 8.83 20.29 -10.61
N MET A 310 8.48 20.94 -11.73
CA MET A 310 7.51 20.38 -12.69
C MET A 310 7.94 19.02 -13.26
N SER A 311 9.25 18.77 -13.33
CA SER A 311 9.78 17.47 -13.77
C SER A 311 9.38 16.32 -12.84
N MET A 312 9.00 16.58 -11.58
CA MET A 312 8.43 15.54 -10.70
C MET A 312 7.19 14.89 -11.31
N GLY A 313 6.50 15.58 -12.24
CA GLY A 313 5.41 15.01 -13.01
C GLY A 313 5.84 13.97 -14.06
N ASN A 314 7.13 13.85 -14.37
CA ASN A 314 7.65 12.82 -15.27
C ASN A 314 7.74 11.43 -14.58
N LEU A 315 7.55 11.37 -13.26
CA LEU A 315 7.56 10.13 -12.48
C LEU A 315 6.27 9.30 -12.68
N GLN A 316 6.07 8.74 -13.87
CA GLN A 316 4.83 8.05 -14.24
C GLN A 316 4.52 6.79 -13.41
N THR A 317 5.51 6.20 -12.73
CA THR A 317 5.38 4.96 -11.97
C THR A 317 5.31 5.15 -10.46
N ILE A 318 5.50 6.38 -9.97
CA ILE A 318 5.52 6.67 -8.53
C ILE A 318 4.15 6.34 -7.93
N ASP A 319 4.15 5.64 -6.80
CA ASP A 319 2.94 5.39 -6.03
C ASP A 319 2.83 6.35 -4.85
N SER A 320 3.97 6.72 -4.25
CA SER A 320 4.00 7.43 -2.97
C SER A 320 5.03 8.55 -2.98
N LEU A 321 4.63 9.78 -2.72
CA LEU A 321 5.52 10.93 -2.64
C LEU A 321 5.28 11.69 -1.33
N ASN A 322 6.30 11.75 -0.48
CA ASN A 322 6.24 12.49 0.78
C ASN A 322 7.28 13.61 0.80
N LEU A 323 6.78 14.84 0.85
CA LEU A 323 7.52 16.10 0.91
C LEU A 323 7.13 16.92 2.15
N ALA A 324 6.46 16.30 3.12
CA ALA A 324 5.94 16.98 4.31
C ALA A 324 7.04 17.70 5.10
N ASN A 325 6.65 18.72 5.85
CA ASN A 325 7.49 19.42 6.83
C ASN A 325 8.84 19.87 6.24
N ASN A 326 8.75 20.68 5.18
CA ASN A 326 9.87 21.36 4.56
C ASN A 326 9.56 22.87 4.43
N ASN A 327 10.44 23.63 3.76
CA ASN A 327 10.25 25.05 3.45
C ASN A 327 9.91 25.25 1.96
N LEU A 328 9.14 24.33 1.36
CA LEU A 328 8.79 24.40 -0.07
C LEU A 328 7.81 25.56 -0.34
N GLU A 329 7.92 26.15 -1.52
CA GLU A 329 7.22 27.37 -1.92
C GLU A 329 6.47 27.23 -3.25
N GLY A 330 5.45 28.07 -3.47
CA GLY A 330 4.71 28.13 -4.74
C GLY A 330 3.67 27.03 -4.92
N GLY A 331 3.25 26.78 -6.15
CA GLY A 331 2.20 25.80 -6.46
C GLY A 331 2.71 24.37 -6.67
N ILE A 332 1.82 23.39 -6.59
CA ILE A 332 2.08 21.98 -6.91
C ILE A 332 2.01 21.72 -8.43
N GLU A 333 2.84 22.43 -9.20
CA GLU A 333 2.79 22.46 -10.67
C GLU A 333 3.17 21.12 -11.34
N MET A 334 3.76 20.18 -10.60
CA MET A 334 4.06 18.82 -11.08
C MET A 334 2.83 18.07 -11.61
N PHE A 335 1.62 18.38 -11.12
CA PHE A 335 0.39 17.74 -11.59
C PHE A 335 -0.03 18.13 -13.01
N ARG A 336 0.57 19.16 -13.62
CA ARG A 336 0.33 19.47 -15.04
C ARG A 336 0.84 18.39 -15.98
N THR A 337 1.88 17.67 -15.57
CA THR A 337 2.55 16.64 -16.36
C THR A 337 2.39 15.24 -15.75
N LEU A 338 2.14 15.14 -14.43
CA LEU A 338 1.92 13.88 -13.74
C LEU A 338 0.65 13.16 -14.23
N GLY A 339 0.83 12.01 -14.86
CA GLY A 339 -0.28 11.12 -15.22
C GLY A 339 -1.16 11.63 -16.38
N SER A 340 -0.58 12.34 -17.37
CA SER A 340 -1.33 12.69 -18.59
C SER A 340 -2.10 11.49 -19.16
N PRO A 341 -3.42 11.61 -19.43
CA PRO A 341 -4.27 10.52 -19.95
C PRO A 341 -3.76 9.84 -21.22
N ALA A 342 -2.83 10.47 -21.94
CA ALA A 342 -2.29 9.98 -23.19
C ALA A 342 -1.28 8.82 -23.02
N GLU A 343 -0.66 8.64 -21.85
CA GLU A 343 0.53 7.76 -21.74
C GLU A 343 0.48 6.68 -20.64
N GLY A 344 -0.41 6.75 -19.66
CA GLY A 344 -0.51 5.68 -18.67
C GLY A 344 -1.14 6.14 -17.37
N ALA A 345 -1.90 5.24 -16.76
CA ALA A 345 -2.76 5.47 -15.59
C ALA A 345 -2.16 6.36 -14.50
N TYR A 346 -3.02 7.15 -13.84
CA TYR A 346 -2.74 7.85 -12.58
C TYR A 346 -2.35 6.84 -11.48
N LEU A 347 -1.05 6.54 -11.36
CA LEU A 347 -0.52 5.53 -10.44
C LEU A 347 -0.21 6.07 -9.03
N LEU A 348 -0.11 7.38 -8.86
CA LEU A 348 0.10 8.02 -7.56
C LEU A 348 -1.08 7.66 -6.64
N GLY A 349 -0.76 6.91 -5.59
CA GLY A 349 -1.68 6.47 -4.56
C GLY A 349 -1.54 7.24 -3.25
N ALA A 350 -0.44 7.96 -3.04
CA ALA A 350 -0.20 8.69 -1.81
C ALA A 350 0.64 9.96 -2.05
N LEU A 351 0.13 11.09 -1.57
CA LEU A 351 0.85 12.37 -1.57
C LEU A 351 0.78 12.99 -0.18
N ASP A 352 1.92 13.44 0.31
CA ASP A 352 1.99 14.29 1.48
C ASP A 352 2.88 15.51 1.20
N VAL A 353 2.30 16.70 1.32
CA VAL A 353 2.97 17.99 1.21
C VAL A 353 2.70 18.87 2.45
N SER A 354 2.16 18.30 3.52
CA SER A 354 1.75 19.07 4.70
C SER A 354 2.92 19.79 5.36
N GLY A 355 2.64 20.84 6.15
CA GLY A 355 3.68 21.55 6.90
C GLY A 355 4.61 22.41 6.05
N ASN A 356 4.33 22.59 4.76
CA ASN A 356 5.04 23.51 3.88
C ASN A 356 4.27 24.83 3.73
N GLN A 357 4.49 25.77 4.66
CA GLN A 357 3.74 27.03 4.72
C GLN A 357 3.90 27.93 3.48
N GLY A 358 4.99 27.77 2.72
CA GLY A 358 5.23 28.50 1.48
C GLY A 358 4.47 27.97 0.28
N LEU A 359 3.92 26.75 0.34
CA LEU A 359 3.10 26.20 -0.74
C LEU A 359 1.78 26.95 -0.80
N THR A 360 1.46 27.51 -1.96
CA THR A 360 0.32 28.40 -2.17
C THR A 360 -0.33 28.17 -3.52
N GLY A 361 -1.57 28.65 -3.66
CA GLY A 361 -2.31 28.55 -4.92
C GLY A 361 -3.34 27.42 -4.91
N GLU A 362 -3.99 27.24 -6.06
CA GLU A 362 -5.06 26.25 -6.22
C GLU A 362 -4.49 24.85 -6.41
N ILE A 363 -5.04 23.88 -5.68
CA ILE A 363 -4.78 22.46 -5.90
C ILE A 363 -5.32 22.10 -7.30
N PRO A 364 -4.51 21.54 -8.22
CA PRO A 364 -4.94 21.27 -9.59
C PRO A 364 -6.15 20.34 -9.63
N ALA A 365 -7.24 20.80 -10.25
CA ALA A 365 -8.49 20.04 -10.35
C ALA A 365 -8.32 18.66 -11.02
N ASP A 366 -7.31 18.51 -11.89
CA ASP A 366 -6.94 17.23 -12.51
C ASP A 366 -6.53 16.15 -11.49
N MET A 367 -6.14 16.53 -10.27
CA MET A 367 -5.89 15.59 -9.17
C MET A 367 -7.10 14.71 -8.85
N MET A 368 -8.33 15.18 -9.10
CA MET A 368 -9.54 14.39 -8.90
C MET A 368 -9.64 13.18 -9.86
N LYS A 369 -8.76 13.09 -10.88
CA LYS A 369 -8.69 11.94 -11.80
C LYS A 369 -7.83 10.79 -11.24
N PHE A 370 -7.11 10.99 -10.13
CA PHE A 370 -6.24 9.98 -9.53
C PHE A 370 -7.06 8.95 -8.73
N TYR A 371 -7.76 8.06 -9.43
CA TYR A 371 -8.64 7.03 -8.86
C TYR A 371 -7.95 5.98 -7.97
N ARG A 372 -6.61 5.98 -7.92
CA ARG A 372 -5.81 5.12 -7.01
C ARG A 372 -5.38 5.85 -5.74
N MET A 373 -5.68 7.13 -5.60
CA MET A 373 -5.34 7.92 -4.42
C MET A 373 -6.00 7.33 -3.18
N ARG A 374 -5.17 7.13 -2.16
CA ARG A 374 -5.49 6.55 -0.84
C ARG A 374 -5.04 7.47 0.28
N VAL A 375 -3.99 8.26 0.05
CA VAL A 375 -3.46 9.20 1.03
C VAL A 375 -3.25 10.57 0.39
N LEU A 376 -3.79 11.62 0.99
CA LEU A 376 -3.58 12.99 0.51
C LEU A 376 -3.54 13.99 1.67
N HIS A 377 -2.34 14.46 2.00
CA HIS A 377 -2.12 15.45 3.05
C HIS A 377 -1.54 16.75 2.47
N PHE A 378 -2.16 17.87 2.83
CA PHE A 378 -1.75 19.23 2.46
C PHE A 378 -2.05 20.22 3.58
N ASP A 379 -2.26 19.71 4.80
CA ASP A 379 -2.49 20.50 6.01
C ASP A 379 -1.30 21.45 6.26
N ASP A 380 -1.53 22.58 6.93
CA ASP A 380 -0.50 23.58 7.22
C ASP A 380 0.25 24.11 5.97
N THR A 381 -0.47 24.23 4.85
CA THR A 381 -0.04 24.92 3.64
C THR A 381 -0.95 26.12 3.33
N GLY A 382 -0.54 26.99 2.42
CA GLY A 382 -1.39 28.03 1.82
C GLY A 382 -2.12 27.57 0.56
N LEU A 383 -2.20 26.25 0.30
CA LEU A 383 -2.94 25.69 -0.81
C LEU A 383 -4.44 25.80 -0.56
N CYS A 384 -5.21 26.01 -1.63
CA CYS A 384 -6.66 26.08 -1.56
C CYS A 384 -7.33 25.04 -2.46
N MET A 385 -8.48 24.54 -2.01
CA MET A 385 -9.24 23.51 -2.71
C MET A 385 -10.02 24.10 -3.90
N PRO A 386 -9.97 23.47 -5.09
CA PRO A 386 -10.88 23.78 -6.18
C PRO A 386 -12.31 23.33 -5.85
N ALA A 387 -13.29 23.77 -6.63
CA ALA A 387 -14.68 23.37 -6.45
C ALA A 387 -14.86 21.85 -6.61
N GLY A 388 -15.53 21.21 -5.65
CA GLY A 388 -15.82 19.77 -5.65
C GLY A 388 -14.69 18.88 -5.11
N PHE A 389 -13.58 19.45 -4.66
CA PHE A 389 -12.45 18.69 -4.12
C PHE A 389 -12.76 17.97 -2.80
N ASP A 390 -13.67 18.53 -1.99
CA ASP A 390 -14.21 17.92 -0.78
C ASP A 390 -14.80 16.52 -1.06
N GLN A 391 -15.60 16.40 -2.12
CA GLN A 391 -16.18 15.11 -2.53
C GLN A 391 -15.11 14.12 -2.99
N PHE A 392 -14.01 14.61 -3.55
CA PHE A 392 -12.88 13.76 -3.91
C PHE A 392 -12.13 13.27 -2.67
N LEU A 393 -11.96 14.09 -1.63
CA LEU A 393 -11.38 13.66 -0.34
C LEU A 393 -12.23 12.55 0.31
N ASP A 394 -13.56 12.68 0.28
CA ASP A 394 -14.47 11.63 0.77
C ASP A 394 -14.29 10.31 -0.01
N GLN A 395 -14.14 10.38 -1.34
CA GLN A 395 -13.89 9.20 -2.17
C GLN A 395 -12.56 8.51 -1.84
N ILE A 396 -11.51 9.26 -1.51
CA ILE A 396 -10.22 8.69 -1.09
C ILE A 396 -10.40 7.84 0.18
N LEU A 397 -11.16 8.34 1.16
CA LEU A 397 -11.46 7.62 2.39
C LEU A 397 -12.25 6.34 2.13
N GLU A 398 -13.18 6.36 1.16
CA GLU A 398 -13.97 5.18 0.76
C GLU A 398 -13.15 4.14 -0.03
N ASN A 399 -12.15 4.56 -0.81
CA ASN A 399 -11.37 3.66 -1.66
C ASN A 399 -10.58 2.62 -0.84
N GLY A 400 -10.19 2.95 0.40
CA GLY A 400 -9.39 2.08 1.26
C GLY A 400 -8.05 1.63 0.64
N GLY A 401 -7.18 1.03 1.45
CA GLY A 401 -6.00 0.33 0.96
C GLY A 401 -4.66 0.80 1.54
N ARG A 402 -3.64 -0.03 1.32
CA ARG A 402 -2.29 0.12 1.90
C ARG A 402 -1.43 1.06 1.04
N SER A 403 -0.80 2.05 1.68
CA SER A 403 0.21 2.93 1.06
C SER A 403 1.63 2.51 1.51
N SER A 404 2.66 2.88 0.75
CA SER A 404 4.07 2.75 1.18
C SER A 404 4.56 3.92 2.04
N LEU A 405 3.84 5.04 2.09
CA LEU A 405 4.13 6.14 3.03
C LEU A 405 3.81 5.76 4.48
N THR A 406 2.89 4.83 4.64
CA THR A 406 2.56 4.25 5.93
C THR A 406 3.49 3.07 6.14
N ASN A 407 4.40 3.20 7.11
CA ASN A 407 4.89 2.05 7.84
C ASN A 407 3.69 1.12 8.12
N ARG A 408 3.86 -0.20 8.05
CA ARG A 408 2.72 -1.15 8.00
C ARG A 408 1.72 -1.07 9.18
N GLN A 409 1.95 -0.19 10.15
CA GLN A 409 1.09 0.20 11.26
C GLN A 409 -0.02 1.23 10.96
N MET A 410 -0.11 1.83 9.76
CA MET A 410 -1.29 2.67 9.38
C MET A 410 -2.02 2.08 8.15
N PRO A 411 -2.98 1.16 8.35
CA PRO A 411 -3.57 0.39 7.26
C PRO A 411 -4.78 1.05 6.57
N PHE A 412 -5.02 2.37 6.75
CA PHE A 412 -6.22 3.04 6.24
C PHE A 412 -5.91 4.24 5.35
N ALA A 413 -6.82 4.51 4.41
CA ALA A 413 -6.82 5.75 3.66
C ALA A 413 -6.89 6.94 4.62
N SER A 414 -6.17 8.01 4.33
CA SER A 414 -6.03 9.18 5.20
C SER A 414 -5.95 10.44 4.36
N VAL A 415 -6.70 11.47 4.73
CA VAL A 415 -6.72 12.74 4.01
C VAL A 415 -6.62 13.91 4.96
N ALA A 416 -6.20 15.06 4.43
CA ALA A 416 -6.29 16.35 5.10
C ALA A 416 -7.72 16.62 5.60
N ASP A 417 -7.83 17.29 6.74
CA ASP A 417 -9.15 17.61 7.30
C ASP A 417 -9.84 18.66 6.42
N ALA A 418 -10.86 18.24 5.68
CA ALA A 418 -11.61 19.12 4.77
C ALA A 418 -12.25 20.32 5.51
N SER A 419 -12.45 20.23 6.82
CA SER A 419 -13.01 21.32 7.63
C SER A 419 -12.01 22.42 7.98
N SER A 420 -10.71 22.12 7.94
CA SER A 420 -9.61 23.09 8.14
C SER A 420 -9.09 23.65 6.82
N ALA A 421 -9.35 22.96 5.70
CA ALA A 421 -8.93 23.36 4.36
C ALA A 421 -9.77 24.51 3.78
N VAL A 422 -9.10 25.44 3.08
CA VAL A 422 -9.73 26.65 2.51
C VAL A 422 -10.08 26.41 1.04
N PHE A 423 -11.32 26.69 0.62
CA PHE A 423 -11.66 26.76 -0.81
C PHE A 423 -11.05 28.01 -1.45
N CYS A 424 -10.55 27.87 -2.68
CA CYS A 424 -10.03 29.03 -3.40
C CYS A 424 -11.13 30.09 -3.55
N ALA A 425 -10.78 31.35 -3.28
CA ALA A 425 -11.71 32.46 -3.50
C ALA A 425 -12.16 32.43 -4.96
N PRO A 426 -13.48 32.60 -5.25
CA PRO A 426 -13.92 32.70 -6.63
C PRO A 426 -13.18 33.89 -7.24
N ALA A 427 -12.32 33.62 -8.23
CA ALA A 427 -11.61 34.66 -8.94
C ALA A 427 -12.68 35.69 -9.38
N SER A 428 -12.46 36.96 -9.05
CA SER A 428 -13.37 38.03 -9.44
C SER A 428 -13.53 37.99 -10.96
N ALA A 429 -14.70 37.53 -11.40
CA ALA A 429 -15.21 37.51 -12.77
C ALA A 429 -14.18 37.75 -13.89
N HIS A 430 -13.52 36.67 -14.32
CA HIS A 430 -13.52 36.40 -15.74
C HIS A 430 -14.66 35.42 -16.01
N ASP A 431 -15.78 36.00 -16.44
CA ASP A 431 -16.92 35.29 -17.01
C ASP A 431 -16.48 34.61 -18.30
N ASP A 432 -15.95 33.39 -18.16
CA ASP A 432 -16.19 32.34 -19.14
C ASP A 432 -17.16 31.35 -18.49
N GLY A 433 -18.45 31.68 -18.60
CA GLY A 433 -19.54 30.81 -18.24
C GLY A 433 -19.48 29.48 -18.99
N SER A 434 -18.81 28.49 -18.42
CA SER A 434 -18.97 27.08 -18.76
C SER A 434 -18.40 26.17 -17.68
N GLY A 435 -18.97 26.24 -16.47
CA GLY A 435 -18.86 25.13 -15.52
C GLY A 435 -19.70 23.95 -16.03
N LEU A 436 -19.22 23.27 -17.07
CA LEU A 436 -19.85 22.04 -17.55
C LEU A 436 -19.67 20.97 -16.47
N PRO A 437 -20.74 20.33 -15.96
CA PRO A 437 -20.61 19.28 -14.96
C PRO A 437 -19.90 18.06 -15.57
N TYR A 438 -18.77 17.64 -14.97
CA TYR A 438 -17.94 16.52 -15.46
C TYR A 438 -18.55 15.12 -15.23
N VAL A 439 -19.75 15.02 -14.64
CA VAL A 439 -20.36 13.76 -14.22
C VAL A 439 -21.69 13.54 -14.94
N PHE A 440 -21.90 12.32 -15.45
CA PHE A 440 -23.23 11.86 -15.85
C PHE A 440 -23.94 11.36 -14.60
N LYS A 441 -24.91 12.12 -14.08
CA LYS A 441 -25.56 11.82 -12.79
C LYS A 441 -27.06 12.08 -12.84
N LEU A 442 -27.83 11.16 -12.30
CA LEU A 442 -29.25 11.30 -12.04
C LEU A 442 -29.47 11.38 -10.52
N HIS A 443 -29.92 12.53 -10.03
CA HIS A 443 -30.10 12.78 -8.59
C HIS A 443 -31.36 12.10 -8.05
N ASP A 444 -31.29 11.65 -6.80
CA ASP A 444 -32.45 11.18 -6.04
C ASP A 444 -33.43 12.33 -5.78
N ASN A 445 -34.73 12.03 -5.84
CA ASN A 445 -35.80 12.99 -5.60
C ASN A 445 -36.41 12.89 -4.18
N TYR A 446 -35.63 12.39 -3.22
CA TYR A 446 -36.05 12.14 -1.84
C TYR A 446 -35.67 13.29 -0.89
N PRO A 447 -36.50 13.63 0.11
CA PRO A 447 -37.87 13.15 0.39
C PRO A 447 -38.92 14.07 -0.22
N ASN A 448 -39.80 13.53 -1.09
CA ASN A 448 -41.02 14.23 -1.52
C ASN A 448 -42.27 13.41 -1.14
N PRO A 449 -42.84 13.57 0.07
CA PRO A 449 -43.93 12.74 0.54
C PRO A 449 -45.35 13.32 0.32
N PHE A 450 -45.54 14.54 -0.20
CA PHE A 450 -46.88 15.18 -0.23
C PHE A 450 -47.23 16.04 -1.45
N ASN A 451 -46.54 15.91 -2.59
CA ASN A 451 -46.83 16.74 -3.76
C ASN A 451 -46.83 15.92 -5.07
N PRO A 452 -47.93 15.90 -5.86
CA PRO A 452 -47.99 15.13 -7.10
C PRO A 452 -47.00 15.61 -8.16
N SER A 453 -46.40 16.79 -8.02
CA SER A 453 -45.31 17.26 -8.88
C SER A 453 -43.95 17.19 -8.18
N THR A 454 -42.91 16.74 -8.89
CA THR A 454 -41.51 16.74 -8.42
C THR A 454 -40.57 17.27 -9.51
N SER A 455 -39.39 17.74 -9.11
CA SER A 455 -38.33 18.13 -10.04
C SER A 455 -37.25 17.06 -10.05
N ILE A 456 -36.88 16.59 -11.24
CA ILE A 456 -35.80 15.64 -11.46
C ILE A 456 -34.60 16.42 -11.98
N VAL A 457 -33.50 16.37 -11.22
CA VAL A 457 -32.24 17.02 -11.56
C VAL A 457 -31.27 15.97 -12.11
N TYR A 458 -30.62 16.28 -13.22
CA TYR A 458 -29.60 15.43 -13.81
C TYR A 458 -28.49 16.25 -14.48
N GLN A 459 -27.33 15.65 -14.61
CA GLN A 459 -26.13 16.27 -15.18
C GLN A 459 -25.63 15.45 -16.38
N ILE A 460 -25.24 16.12 -17.45
CA ILE A 460 -24.59 15.50 -18.61
C ILE A 460 -23.25 16.20 -18.91
N PRO A 461 -22.16 15.43 -19.15
CA PRO A 461 -20.81 15.97 -19.26
C PRO A 461 -20.38 16.41 -20.66
N ALA A 462 -21.22 16.13 -21.66
CA ALA A 462 -21.00 16.52 -23.05
C ALA A 462 -22.36 16.73 -23.73
N ASP A 463 -22.37 17.49 -24.82
CA ASP A 463 -23.54 17.71 -25.66
C ASP A 463 -24.02 16.39 -26.29
N ASP A 464 -25.19 15.92 -25.90
CA ASP A 464 -25.68 14.60 -26.34
C ASP A 464 -27.22 14.57 -26.48
N MET A 465 -27.70 13.52 -27.14
CA MET A 465 -29.11 13.16 -27.24
C MET A 465 -29.58 12.61 -25.89
N VAL A 466 -30.33 13.40 -25.11
CA VAL A 466 -30.77 12.99 -23.78
C VAL A 466 -32.18 12.41 -23.83
N ARG A 467 -32.35 11.27 -23.16
CA ARG A 467 -33.66 10.65 -22.94
C ARG A 467 -33.88 10.37 -21.46
N LEU A 468 -34.87 11.03 -20.87
CA LEU A 468 -35.33 10.78 -19.50
C LEU A 468 -36.75 10.23 -19.54
N THR A 469 -36.92 8.98 -19.07
CA THR A 469 -38.19 8.26 -19.15
C THR A 469 -38.56 7.63 -17.81
N VAL A 470 -39.83 7.76 -17.43
CA VAL A 470 -40.43 7.18 -16.22
C VAL A 470 -41.20 5.92 -16.59
N TYR A 471 -41.02 4.87 -15.81
CA TYR A 471 -41.63 3.54 -15.93
C TYR A 471 -42.35 3.16 -14.64
N ASN A 472 -43.36 2.32 -14.73
CA ASN A 472 -43.92 1.63 -13.57
C ASN A 472 -43.04 0.43 -13.17
N VAL A 473 -43.32 -0.19 -12.02
CA VAL A 473 -42.58 -1.38 -11.54
C VAL A 473 -42.65 -2.60 -12.47
N LEU A 474 -43.61 -2.65 -13.41
CA LEU A 474 -43.72 -3.68 -14.44
C LEU A 474 -42.88 -3.38 -15.68
N GLY A 475 -42.10 -2.28 -15.67
CA GLY A 475 -41.27 -1.85 -16.79
C GLY A 475 -42.05 -1.19 -17.94
N GLN A 476 -43.33 -0.90 -17.76
CA GLN A 476 -44.12 -0.18 -18.77
C GLN A 476 -43.84 1.32 -18.68
N ARG A 477 -43.61 1.95 -19.84
CA ARG A 477 -43.35 3.39 -19.94
C ARG A 477 -44.60 4.19 -19.55
N VAL A 478 -44.45 5.08 -18.58
CA VAL A 478 -45.52 5.95 -18.06
C VAL A 478 -45.40 7.36 -18.62
N ALA A 479 -44.19 7.90 -18.72
CA ALA A 479 -43.94 9.22 -19.30
C ALA A 479 -42.53 9.32 -19.89
N THR A 480 -42.34 10.11 -20.95
CA THR A 480 -41.01 10.56 -21.39
C THR A 480 -40.94 12.05 -21.13
N LEU A 481 -40.02 12.45 -20.25
CA LEU A 481 -39.88 13.82 -19.77
C LEU A 481 -38.93 14.63 -20.65
N VAL A 482 -37.91 13.96 -21.21
CA VAL A 482 -36.89 14.56 -22.07
C VAL A 482 -36.58 13.59 -23.19
N SER A 483 -36.50 14.09 -24.42
CA SER A 483 -36.11 13.34 -25.63
C SER A 483 -35.58 14.30 -26.68
N GLU A 484 -34.60 15.11 -26.29
CA GLU A 484 -34.04 16.19 -27.11
C GLU A 484 -32.52 16.30 -26.91
N ARG A 485 -31.84 16.97 -27.84
CA ARG A 485 -30.39 17.19 -27.72
C ARG A 485 -30.16 18.30 -26.72
N GLN A 486 -29.33 18.04 -25.71
CA GLN A 486 -29.03 19.01 -24.66
C GLN A 486 -27.54 19.27 -24.59
N THR A 487 -27.18 20.50 -24.24
CA THR A 487 -25.79 20.89 -24.01
C THR A 487 -25.29 20.32 -22.69
N ALA A 488 -23.98 20.10 -22.58
CA ALA A 488 -23.33 19.79 -21.33
C ALA A 488 -23.80 20.76 -20.23
N GLY A 489 -24.17 20.25 -19.06
CA GLY A 489 -24.85 21.08 -18.07
C GLY A 489 -25.67 20.31 -17.05
N SER A 490 -26.10 21.03 -16.01
CA SER A 490 -27.11 20.57 -15.07
C SER A 490 -28.49 20.96 -15.61
N HIS A 491 -29.39 19.99 -15.67
CA HIS A 491 -30.72 20.14 -16.23
C HIS A 491 -31.75 19.74 -15.17
N THR A 492 -32.86 20.48 -15.13
CA THR A 492 -33.98 20.19 -14.24
C THR A 492 -35.24 20.05 -15.06
N VAL A 493 -35.98 18.95 -14.86
CA VAL A 493 -37.28 18.74 -15.49
C VAL A 493 -38.36 18.51 -14.43
N SER A 494 -39.55 19.07 -14.64
CA SER A 494 -40.70 18.83 -13.77
C SER A 494 -41.46 17.59 -14.22
N PHE A 495 -41.89 16.77 -13.26
CA PHE A 495 -42.73 15.60 -13.46
C PHE A 495 -44.02 15.73 -12.66
N ASP A 496 -45.16 15.83 -13.35
CA ASP A 496 -46.51 15.82 -12.76
C ASP A 496 -47.09 14.40 -12.77
N ALA A 497 -47.19 13.81 -11.58
CA ALA A 497 -47.74 12.50 -11.30
C ALA A 497 -49.19 12.54 -10.77
N SER A 498 -49.89 13.68 -10.89
CA SER A 498 -51.27 13.87 -10.38
C SER A 498 -52.27 12.84 -10.92
N ARG A 499 -52.02 12.25 -12.10
CA ARG A 499 -52.87 11.23 -12.74
C ARG A 499 -52.41 9.79 -12.53
N LEU A 500 -51.34 9.56 -11.76
CA LEU A 500 -50.74 8.24 -11.52
C LEU A 500 -51.19 7.64 -10.18
N ALA A 501 -51.20 6.32 -10.04
CA ALA A 501 -51.55 5.65 -8.79
C ALA A 501 -50.40 5.71 -7.78
N SER A 502 -50.69 5.70 -6.47
CA SER A 502 -49.68 5.58 -5.42
C SER A 502 -48.86 4.29 -5.60
N GLY A 503 -47.54 4.36 -5.45
CA GLY A 503 -46.64 3.24 -5.67
C GLY A 503 -45.23 3.68 -6.07
N GLN A 504 -44.36 2.71 -6.37
CA GLN A 504 -43.01 2.99 -6.86
C GLN A 504 -42.98 3.21 -8.38
N TYR A 505 -42.13 4.14 -8.81
CA TYR A 505 -41.83 4.42 -10.20
C TYR A 505 -40.32 4.45 -10.42
N ILE A 506 -39.90 4.03 -11.60
CA ILE A 506 -38.49 3.97 -11.99
C ILE A 506 -38.26 5.05 -13.04
N TYR A 507 -37.25 5.89 -12.87
CA TYR A 507 -36.87 6.89 -13.87
C TYR A 507 -35.45 6.62 -14.35
N ARG A 508 -35.29 6.62 -15.67
CA ARG A 508 -34.05 6.28 -16.35
C ARG A 508 -33.60 7.43 -17.23
N LEU A 509 -32.37 7.87 -17.01
CA LEU A 509 -31.65 8.83 -17.83
C LEU A 509 -30.72 8.10 -18.78
N GLN A 510 -30.69 8.52 -20.04
CA GLN A 510 -29.76 8.03 -21.05
C GLN A 510 -29.17 9.21 -21.84
N ALA A 511 -27.85 9.21 -22.03
CA ALA A 511 -27.13 10.06 -22.97
C ALA A 511 -26.03 9.21 -23.63
N GLY A 512 -26.09 9.05 -24.96
CA GLY A 512 -25.19 8.15 -25.69
C GLY A 512 -25.26 6.71 -25.18
N SER A 513 -24.11 6.16 -24.76
CA SER A 513 -23.98 4.82 -24.17
C SER A 513 -24.18 4.78 -22.65
N ARG A 514 -24.30 5.94 -21.99
CA ARG A 514 -24.42 6.05 -20.52
C ARG A 514 -25.88 5.97 -20.11
N VAL A 515 -26.17 5.18 -19.07
CA VAL A 515 -27.53 4.97 -18.55
C VAL A 515 -27.49 4.96 -17.03
N GLU A 516 -28.32 5.78 -16.39
CA GLU A 516 -28.56 5.73 -14.95
C GLU A 516 -30.05 5.54 -14.67
N THR A 517 -30.35 4.86 -13.57
CA THR A 517 -31.73 4.56 -13.17
C THR A 517 -31.88 4.75 -11.68
N ARG A 518 -32.97 5.41 -11.28
CA ARG A 518 -33.33 5.67 -9.88
C ARG A 518 -34.80 5.32 -9.66
N THR A 519 -35.18 5.19 -8.39
CA THR A 519 -36.56 4.91 -7.98
C THR A 519 -37.15 6.10 -7.24
N MET A 520 -38.45 6.31 -7.40
CA MET A 520 -39.22 7.28 -6.63
C MET A 520 -40.47 6.62 -6.07
N THR A 521 -40.89 7.03 -4.89
CA THR A 521 -42.14 6.56 -4.27
C THR A 521 -43.16 7.68 -4.36
N LEU A 522 -44.27 7.43 -5.04
CA LEU A 522 -45.43 8.32 -5.06
C LEU A 522 -46.41 7.86 -3.98
N VAL A 523 -46.67 8.71 -2.99
CA VAL A 523 -47.71 8.51 -1.98
C VAL A 523 -48.78 9.58 -2.20
N LYS A 524 -50.03 9.17 -2.43
CA LYS A 524 -51.20 10.05 -2.45
C LYS A 524 -52.08 9.82 -1.24
#